data_AF-A0A167IIC8-F1
#
_entry.id   AF-A0A167IIC8-F1
#
_cell.length_a   1.000
_cell.length_b   1.000
_cell.length_c   1.000
_cell.angle_alpha   90.00
_cell.angle_beta   90.00
_cell.angle_gamma   90.00
#
_symmetry.space_group_name_H-M   'P 1'
#
loop_
_entity.id
_entity.type
_entity.pdbx_description
1 polymer ?
#
loop_
_entity_poly.entity_id
_entity_poly.type
_entity_poly.pdbx_seq_one_letter_code
_entity_poly.pdbx_strand_id
1 'polypeptide(L)'
;MAQFLDIILEIGYFSNLKNNKQMKNLITGIAFAFAMVLSIQTTTAQTKLSQDQDRPEVIAKQQTAELTEQLSLNGEQSRAVFRALVANEINYKKHVNGKKASDPTVVASKKKFDSSLDENMKKTLTKEQYESWVKMKKG
;
A
#
# COMPACT_ATOMS: atom_id res chain seq x y z
N MET A 1 58.47 12.22 -20.23
CA MET A 1 57.37 12.63 -19.34
C MET A 1 56.09 12.29 -20.06
N ALA A 2 55.64 11.03 -19.99
CA ALA A 2 54.70 10.58 -18.95
C ALA A 2 53.42 11.45 -18.99
N GLN A 3 52.24 10.98 -19.36
CA GLN A 3 51.73 9.61 -19.28
C GLN A 3 50.32 9.59 -19.93
N PHE A 4 50.04 8.53 -20.70
CA PHE A 4 48.72 8.00 -21.07
C PHE A 4 47.83 8.91 -21.96
N LEU A 5 47.73 8.76 -23.28
CA LEU A 5 47.51 7.55 -24.09
C LEU A 5 46.50 6.58 -23.47
N ASP A 6 45.49 6.24 -24.26
CA ASP A 6 44.35 5.35 -24.02
C ASP A 6 43.06 6.12 -23.70
N ILE A 7 42.04 6.27 -24.55
CA ILE A 7 41.69 5.55 -25.77
C ILE A 7 40.96 6.55 -26.67
N ILE A 8 41.62 6.80 -27.80
CA ILE A 8 41.03 7.24 -29.04
C ILE A 8 39.97 6.21 -29.42
N LEU A 9 38.78 6.62 -29.86
CA LEU A 9 38.24 6.28 -31.19
C LEU A 9 36.74 6.55 -31.28
N GLU A 10 36.40 7.14 -32.43
CA GLU A 10 35.08 7.17 -33.06
C GLU A 10 34.05 8.09 -32.39
N ILE A 11 34.01 9.37 -32.77
CA ILE A 11 33.48 9.82 -34.07
C ILE A 11 32.24 9.00 -34.42
N GLY A 12 31.09 9.65 -34.31
CA GLY A 12 30.07 9.39 -35.29
C GLY A 12 28.65 9.45 -34.75
N TYR A 13 27.98 10.47 -35.24
CA TYR A 13 26.67 10.30 -35.87
C TYR A 13 25.54 9.73 -35.00
N PHE A 14 24.63 10.67 -34.72
CA PHE A 14 23.23 10.53 -35.11
C PHE A 14 22.45 9.30 -34.60
N SER A 15 21.35 9.66 -33.94
CA SER A 15 20.05 8.99 -34.02
C SER A 15 19.91 7.69 -33.24
N ASN A 16 19.03 7.69 -32.22
CA ASN A 16 17.64 7.27 -32.39
C ASN A 16 17.00 7.12 -31.00
N LEU A 17 15.95 7.92 -30.75
CA LEU A 17 14.87 7.55 -29.85
C LEU A 17 14.19 6.30 -30.43
N LYS A 18 14.63 5.10 -30.02
CA LYS A 18 13.88 3.87 -30.28
C LYS A 18 14.04 2.86 -29.14
N ASN A 19 13.06 2.91 -28.24
CA ASN A 19 12.40 1.79 -27.56
C ASN A 19 13.22 0.50 -27.34
N ASN A 20 13.68 0.27 -26.10
CA ASN A 20 13.22 -0.84 -25.26
C ASN A 20 14.02 -1.00 -23.95
N LYS A 21 13.30 -1.46 -22.91
CA LYS A 21 13.83 -2.12 -21.70
C LYS A 21 14.36 -1.26 -20.54
N GLN A 22 13.70 -0.14 -20.25
CA GLN A 22 13.92 0.64 -19.01
C GLN A 22 12.62 0.76 -18.17
N MET A 23 11.82 -0.31 -18.11
CA MET A 23 10.89 -0.55 -17.01
C MET A 23 11.18 -1.91 -16.39
N LYS A 24 12.37 -2.06 -15.79
CA LYS A 24 12.70 -3.28 -15.02
C LYS A 24 13.18 -2.99 -13.60
N ASN A 25 13.30 -1.72 -13.20
CA ASN A 25 13.93 -1.34 -11.94
C ASN A 25 13.05 -0.52 -10.99
N LEU A 26 11.74 -0.37 -11.23
CA LEU A 26 10.81 0.18 -10.22
C LEU A 26 10.34 -0.85 -9.19
N ILE A 27 10.73 -2.13 -9.34
CA ILE A 27 10.26 -3.23 -8.48
C ILE A 27 11.19 -3.44 -7.25
N THR A 28 12.35 -2.79 -7.18
CA THR A 28 13.40 -3.17 -6.22
C THR A 28 13.51 -2.25 -4.99
N GLY A 29 12.54 -1.38 -4.71
CA GLY A 29 12.71 -0.34 -3.68
C GLY A 29 11.56 -0.02 -2.72
N ILE A 30 10.48 -0.81 -2.64
CA ILE A 30 9.28 -0.41 -1.85
C ILE A 30 8.69 -1.61 -1.08
N ALA A 31 9.45 -2.24 -0.20
CA ALA A 31 9.02 -3.41 0.57
C ALA A 31 8.91 -3.17 2.09
N PHE A 32 8.80 -1.92 2.57
CA PHE A 32 8.89 -1.66 4.02
C PHE A 32 7.88 -0.66 4.62
N ALA A 33 6.84 -0.23 3.89
CA ALA A 33 5.89 0.76 4.41
C ALA A 33 4.62 0.15 5.06
N PHE A 34 4.15 -1.02 4.62
CA PHE A 34 2.85 -1.54 5.06
C PHE A 34 2.85 -2.29 6.41
N ALA A 35 3.95 -2.95 6.79
CA ALA A 35 4.05 -3.60 8.09
C ALA A 35 3.92 -2.59 9.25
N MET A 36 4.23 -1.31 9.02
CA MET A 36 4.05 -0.27 10.02
C MET A 36 2.59 0.16 10.19
N VAL A 37 1.79 0.26 9.12
CA VAL A 37 0.41 0.80 9.20
C VAL A 37 -0.52 -0.10 10.03
N LEU A 38 -0.35 -1.43 9.96
CA LEU A 38 -1.08 -2.37 10.83
C LEU A 38 -0.46 -2.51 12.23
N SER A 39 0.75 -1.97 12.44
CA SER A 39 1.52 -2.03 13.69
C SER A 39 1.62 -0.68 14.42
N ILE A 40 0.95 0.39 13.95
CA ILE A 40 0.89 1.68 14.67
C ILE A 40 -0.05 1.54 15.88
N GLN A 41 0.37 0.70 16.84
CA GLN A 41 -0.10 0.78 18.20
C GLN A 41 0.58 2.01 18.82
N THR A 42 -0.06 3.16 18.62
CA THR A 42 -0.10 4.29 19.57
C THR A 42 1.22 4.63 20.27
N THR A 43 2.09 5.41 19.62
CA THR A 43 2.98 6.33 20.35
C THR A 43 2.44 7.74 20.17
N THR A 44 1.40 8.08 20.94
CA THR A 44 0.74 9.38 20.92
C THR A 44 1.57 10.39 21.70
N ALA A 45 2.37 11.18 21.00
CA ALA A 45 3.00 12.38 21.56
C ALA A 45 2.78 13.57 20.62
N GLN A 46 1.52 13.99 20.48
CA GLN A 46 1.15 15.38 20.19
C GLN A 46 -0.36 15.54 20.41
N THR A 47 -0.65 16.10 21.57
CA THR A 47 -1.94 16.38 22.18
C THR A 47 -2.71 17.46 21.41
N LYS A 48 -4.01 17.26 21.21
CA LYS A 48 -5.06 18.19 20.69
C LYS A 48 -5.34 18.31 19.18
N LEU A 49 -4.64 17.60 18.29
CA LEU A 49 -5.10 17.35 16.90
C LEU A 49 -5.67 15.91 16.73
N SER A 50 -5.66 15.15 17.82
CA SER A 50 -5.74 13.68 17.85
C SER A 50 -7.14 13.09 17.68
N GLN A 51 -8.21 13.88 17.69
CA GLN A 51 -9.58 13.35 17.63
C GLN A 51 -10.01 13.03 16.19
N ASP A 52 -9.53 13.81 15.21
CA ASP A 52 -9.86 13.59 13.79
C ASP A 52 -9.05 12.43 13.18
N GLN A 53 -7.84 12.16 13.68
CA GLN A 53 -6.95 11.13 13.14
C GLN A 53 -7.40 9.70 13.47
N ASP A 54 -8.26 9.52 14.47
CA ASP A 54 -8.85 8.21 14.83
C ASP A 54 -10.22 7.97 14.14
N ARG A 55 -10.59 8.83 13.18
CA ARG A 55 -11.82 8.63 12.40
C ARG A 55 -11.59 7.55 11.34
N PRO A 56 -12.49 6.56 11.24
CA PRO A 56 -12.39 5.51 10.22
C PRO A 56 -12.21 6.05 8.80
N GLU A 57 -12.83 7.20 8.48
CA GLU A 57 -12.71 7.82 7.17
C GLU A 57 -11.32 8.42 6.90
N VAL A 58 -10.66 8.97 7.92
CA VAL A 58 -9.33 9.55 7.77
C VAL A 58 -8.30 8.44 7.55
N ILE A 59 -8.38 7.37 8.35
CA ILE A 59 -7.53 6.18 8.22
C ILE A 59 -7.75 5.52 6.86
N ALA A 60 -9.00 5.26 6.47
CA ALA A 60 -9.32 4.65 5.18
C ALA A 60 -8.90 5.52 3.99
N LYS A 61 -8.95 6.85 4.11
CA LYS A 61 -8.50 7.77 3.05
C LYS A 61 -6.99 7.67 2.85
N GLN A 62 -6.21 7.62 3.94
CA GLN A 62 -4.77 7.43 3.88
C GLN A 62 -4.41 6.07 3.24
N GLN A 63 -5.01 4.99 3.73
CA GLN A 63 -4.82 3.65 3.17
C GLN A 63 -5.21 3.57 1.68
N THR A 64 -6.31 4.23 1.28
CA THR A 64 -6.72 4.26 -0.13
C THR A 64 -5.70 5.01 -0.98
N ALA A 65 -5.15 6.12 -0.50
CA ALA A 65 -4.14 6.87 -1.24
C ALA A 65 -2.89 6.01 -1.47
N GLU A 66 -2.40 5.31 -0.44
CA GLU A 66 -1.27 4.38 -0.53
C GLU A 66 -1.54 3.24 -1.50
N LEU A 67 -2.73 2.62 -1.44
CA LEU A 67 -3.11 1.56 -2.37
C LEU A 67 -3.28 2.08 -3.80
N THR A 68 -3.76 3.31 -3.96
CA THR A 68 -3.91 3.96 -5.28
C THR A 68 -2.57 4.13 -5.95
N GLU A 69 -1.57 4.61 -5.21
CA GLU A 69 -0.20 4.75 -5.69
C GLU A 69 0.43 3.39 -6.02
N GLN A 70 0.32 2.42 -5.10
CA GLN A 70 1.02 1.14 -5.23
C GLN A 70 0.39 0.17 -6.25
N LEU A 71 -0.93 0.23 -6.42
CA LEU A 71 -1.66 -0.65 -7.34
C LEU A 71 -2.11 0.07 -8.61
N SER A 72 -1.81 1.36 -8.74
CA SER A 72 -2.29 2.22 -9.82
C SER A 72 -3.82 2.13 -9.97
N LEU A 73 -4.54 2.30 -8.86
CA LEU A 73 -6.01 2.19 -8.87
C LEU A 73 -6.61 3.32 -9.72
N ASN A 74 -7.59 2.96 -10.56
CA ASN A 74 -8.37 3.99 -11.24
C ASN A 74 -9.36 4.66 -10.27
N GLY A 75 -10.04 5.72 -10.73
CA GLY A 75 -10.95 6.49 -9.88
C GLY A 75 -12.15 5.70 -9.35
N GLU A 76 -12.66 4.69 -10.07
CA GLU A 76 -13.77 3.86 -9.59
C GLU A 76 -13.29 2.86 -8.54
N GLN A 77 -12.16 2.20 -8.82
CA GLN A 77 -11.51 1.28 -7.90
C GLN A 77 -11.16 1.98 -6.59
N SER A 78 -10.57 3.17 -6.65
CA SER A 78 -10.20 3.97 -5.47
C SER A 78 -11.42 4.27 -4.59
N ARG A 79 -12.56 4.63 -5.20
CA ARG A 79 -13.80 4.91 -4.45
C ARG A 79 -14.42 3.65 -3.84
N ALA A 80 -14.33 2.52 -4.52
CA ALA A 80 -14.81 1.23 -4.01
C ALA A 80 -13.92 0.71 -2.87
N VAL A 81 -12.59 0.77 -3.04
CA VAL A 81 -11.59 0.44 -2.00
C VAL A 81 -11.79 1.32 -0.77
N PHE A 82 -11.95 2.64 -0.95
CA PHE A 82 -12.22 3.55 0.16
C PHE A 82 -13.45 3.14 0.97
N ARG A 83 -14.58 2.85 0.30
CA ARG A 83 -15.81 2.42 0.99
C ARG A 83 -15.63 1.10 1.74
N ALA A 84 -14.90 0.14 1.15
CA ALA A 84 -14.60 -1.13 1.80
C ALA A 84 -13.70 -0.95 3.04
N LEU A 85 -12.69 -0.09 2.95
CA LEU A 85 -11.80 0.23 4.07
C LEU A 85 -12.52 0.98 5.18
N VAL A 86 -13.36 1.98 4.87
CA VAL A 86 -14.18 2.68 5.89
C VAL A 86 -15.04 1.69 6.67
N ALA A 87 -15.71 0.77 5.98
CA ALA A 87 -16.53 -0.25 6.63
C ALA A 87 -15.68 -1.17 7.51
N ASN A 88 -14.49 -1.57 7.06
CA ASN A 88 -13.56 -2.38 7.84
C ASN A 88 -13.08 -1.63 9.09
N GLU A 89 -12.63 -0.38 8.96
CA GLU A 89 -12.15 0.44 10.08
C GLU A 89 -13.24 0.72 11.11
N ILE A 90 -14.49 0.98 10.70
CA ILE A 90 -15.62 1.10 11.62
C ILE A 90 -15.82 -0.19 12.43
N ASN A 91 -15.76 -1.34 11.78
CA ASN A 91 -15.93 -2.64 12.42
C ASN A 91 -14.77 -2.95 13.37
N TYR A 92 -13.54 -2.69 12.95
CA TYR A 92 -12.35 -2.82 13.78
C TYR A 92 -12.42 -1.94 15.01
N LYS A 93 -12.78 -0.66 14.85
CA LYS A 93 -12.97 0.26 15.98
C LYS A 93 -13.99 -0.23 17.00
N LYS A 94 -15.10 -0.83 16.55
CA LYS A 94 -16.19 -1.31 17.43
C LYS A 94 -15.90 -2.65 18.09
N HIS A 95 -15.18 -3.54 17.41
CA HIS A 95 -15.15 -4.96 17.75
C HIS A 95 -13.74 -5.53 17.99
N VAL A 96 -12.69 -4.82 17.61
CA VAL A 96 -11.31 -5.33 17.66
C VAL A 96 -10.39 -4.38 18.42
N ASN A 97 -10.33 -3.10 18.04
CA ASN A 97 -9.40 -2.13 18.61
C ASN A 97 -9.69 -1.92 20.11
N GLY A 98 -8.63 -1.89 20.92
CA GLY A 98 -8.74 -1.76 22.38
C GLY A 98 -9.30 -2.97 23.11
N LYS A 99 -9.57 -4.09 22.41
CA LYS A 99 -10.04 -5.35 23.02
C LYS A 99 -8.92 -6.38 23.10
N LYS A 100 -9.11 -7.40 23.95
CA LYS A 100 -8.14 -8.48 24.12
C LYS A 100 -8.06 -9.31 22.83
N ALA A 101 -6.91 -9.31 22.17
CA ALA A 101 -6.69 -10.06 20.93
C ALA A 101 -6.85 -11.58 21.06
N SER A 102 -6.70 -12.11 22.28
CA SER A 102 -6.89 -13.54 22.58
C SER A 102 -8.35 -13.92 22.86
N ASP A 103 -9.27 -12.96 22.94
CA ASP A 103 -10.70 -13.24 23.13
C ASP A 103 -11.26 -13.94 21.88
N PRO A 104 -11.88 -15.13 22.00
CA PRO A 104 -12.43 -15.86 20.86
C PRO A 104 -13.40 -15.03 19.99
N THR A 105 -14.16 -14.13 20.62
CA THR A 105 -15.11 -13.24 19.95
C THR A 105 -14.38 -12.19 19.11
N VAL A 106 -13.28 -11.65 19.63
CA VAL A 106 -12.43 -10.67 18.93
C VAL A 106 -11.73 -11.34 17.76
N VAL A 107 -11.19 -12.55 17.95
CA VAL A 107 -10.58 -13.35 16.87
C VAL A 107 -11.57 -13.65 15.76
N ALA A 108 -12.78 -14.12 16.12
CA ALA A 108 -13.84 -14.41 15.16
C ALA A 108 -14.28 -13.15 14.40
N SER A 109 -14.44 -12.03 15.11
CA SER A 109 -14.80 -10.74 14.52
C SER A 109 -13.74 -10.26 13.54
N LYS A 110 -12.47 -10.27 13.94
CA LYS A 110 -11.34 -9.91 13.08
C LYS A 110 -11.35 -10.73 11.78
N LYS A 111 -11.41 -12.06 11.91
CA LYS A 111 -11.45 -12.98 10.76
C LYS A 111 -12.61 -12.67 9.81
N LYS A 112 -13.81 -12.40 10.37
CA LYS A 112 -15.00 -12.05 9.58
C LYS A 112 -14.80 -10.76 8.78
N PHE A 113 -14.27 -9.71 9.41
CA PHE A 113 -14.07 -8.42 8.74
C PHE A 113 -12.95 -8.48 7.71
N ASP A 114 -11.85 -9.17 8.03
CA ASP A 114 -10.75 -9.41 7.08
C ASP A 114 -11.23 -10.16 5.84
N SER A 115 -12.08 -11.18 6.03
CA SER A 115 -12.66 -11.95 4.92
C SER A 115 -13.60 -11.08 4.09
N SER A 116 -14.41 -10.23 4.73
CA SER A 116 -15.28 -9.30 4.01
C SER A 116 -14.49 -8.26 3.22
N LEU A 117 -13.39 -7.73 3.78
CA LEU A 117 -12.51 -6.82 3.06
C LEU A 117 -11.85 -7.54 1.87
N ASP A 118 -11.34 -8.76 2.06
CA ASP A 118 -10.73 -9.58 1.01
C ASP A 118 -11.68 -9.82 -0.17
N GLU A 119 -12.94 -10.17 0.10
CA GLU A 119 -13.96 -10.34 -0.93
C GLU A 119 -14.24 -9.04 -1.71
N ASN A 120 -14.32 -7.89 -1.01
CA ASN A 120 -14.54 -6.61 -1.66
C ASN A 120 -13.35 -6.19 -2.53
N MET A 121 -12.12 -6.43 -2.05
CA MET A 121 -10.90 -6.15 -2.80
C MET A 121 -10.81 -7.04 -4.04
N LYS A 122 -11.14 -8.34 -3.92
CA LYS A 122 -11.14 -9.27 -5.05
C LYS A 122 -12.14 -8.91 -6.15
N LYS A 123 -13.30 -8.33 -5.77
CA LYS A 123 -14.33 -7.87 -6.74
C LYS A 123 -13.97 -6.55 -7.41
N THR A 124 -13.17 -5.72 -6.75
CA THR A 124 -12.87 -4.35 -7.18
C THR A 124 -11.57 -4.27 -8.01
N LEU A 125 -10.56 -5.03 -7.60
CA LEU A 125 -9.23 -5.01 -8.20
C LEU A 125 -9.16 -5.94 -9.41
N THR A 126 -8.25 -5.65 -10.34
CA THR A 126 -7.86 -6.67 -11.33
C THR A 126 -7.15 -7.82 -10.65
N LYS A 127 -6.97 -8.93 -11.35
CA LYS A 127 -6.26 -10.10 -10.83
C LYS A 127 -4.84 -9.74 -10.38
N GLU A 128 -4.11 -8.98 -11.18
CA GLU A 128 -2.72 -8.57 -10.92
C GLU A 128 -2.64 -7.62 -9.72
N GLN A 129 -3.58 -6.66 -9.64
CA GLN A 129 -3.67 -5.74 -8.52
C GLN A 129 -4.02 -6.48 -7.21
N TYR A 130 -4.95 -7.43 -7.28
CA TYR A 130 -5.34 -8.25 -6.13
C TYR A 130 -4.19 -9.14 -5.64
N GLU A 131 -3.47 -9.81 -6.56
CA GLU A 131 -2.30 -10.60 -6.20
C GLU A 131 -1.20 -9.74 -5.57
N SER A 132 -0.99 -8.53 -6.08
CA SER A 132 -0.06 -7.56 -5.48
C SER A 132 -0.52 -7.14 -4.08
N TRP A 133 -1.82 -6.85 -3.90
CA TRP A 133 -2.40 -6.55 -2.60
C TRP A 133 -2.24 -7.70 -1.59
N VAL A 134 -2.48 -8.94 -2.00
CA VAL A 134 -2.29 -10.12 -1.14
C VAL A 134 -0.82 -10.28 -0.74
N LYS A 135 0.13 -10.01 -1.64
CA LYS A 135 1.57 -10.03 -1.31
C LYS A 135 1.92 -8.95 -0.29
N MET A 136 1.40 -7.74 -0.46
CA MET A 136 1.62 -6.62 0.48
C MET A 136 1.09 -6.91 1.89
N LYS A 137 -0.02 -7.66 2.02
CA LYS A 137 -0.57 -8.08 3.34
C LYS A 137 0.28 -9.11 4.08
N LYS A 138 1.10 -9.89 3.37
CA LYS A 138 1.87 -11.02 3.94
C LYS A 138 3.30 -10.64 4.31
N GLY A 139 3.75 -9.45 3.90
CA GLY A 139 5.08 -8.91 4.16
C GLY A 139 5.14 -8.04 5.41
#